data_AF-A0A383S4H8-F1
#
_entry.id   AF-A0A383S4H8-F1
#
_cell.length_a   1.000
_cell.length_b   1.000
_cell.length_c   1.000
_cell.angle_alpha   90.00
_cell.angle_beta   90.00
_cell.angle_gamma   90.00
#
_symmetry.space_group_name_H-M   'P 1'
#
loop_
_entity.id
_entity.type
_entity.pdbx_description
1 polymer ?
#
loop_
_entity_poly.entity_id
_entity_poly.type
_entity_poly.pdbx_seq_one_letter_code
_entity_poly.pdbx_strand_id
1 'polypeptide(L)'
;MPAPQGPATRRRIPSTMSLAAILALALLVAATTIRWAAGQQERERCGGQPCPQTSPSTSAPSSSGRDGTTGTGGSRHGSFTDPEFIAWAVADTEDTTDGFTPTRLRVRVSTETMVISGHDASGAYVIRRYSTNGFEQESRSDPAENQGPAGTSIEAPLPTGAEFYERLVIHLEDADPECRDRPGVSATSTWSQQAVYSQFCSYRLTRAWLNETQIPLLDSLSDATAISEILDQPFAVAAPDRPVTRVVLRYGNSREGWDGCSVYQDDAEGFLVTTSHLTGRSDDAITTRWTSGRTRSWETGHELSRDEIDPTVIETIMNSTIDEHGQLAIGWNTGFEQFTIRARSGAEYALDGTRLN
;
A
#
# COMPACT_ATOMS: atom_id res chain seq x y z
N MET A 1 33.92 -75.84 -7.03
CA MET A 1 33.02 -75.48 -5.92
C MET A 1 33.71 -74.45 -5.05
N PRO A 2 33.11 -73.26 -4.93
CA PRO A 2 32.97 -72.59 -3.65
C PRO A 2 31.50 -72.24 -3.35
N ALA A 3 31.25 -71.99 -2.05
CA ALA A 3 29.99 -71.89 -1.34
C ALA A 3 29.18 -70.59 -1.62
N PRO A 4 27.89 -70.51 -1.24
CA PRO A 4 26.96 -69.47 -1.69
C PRO A 4 27.19 -68.13 -0.97
N GLN A 5 27.09 -67.04 -1.72
CA GLN A 5 27.06 -65.68 -1.17
C GLN A 5 25.71 -65.42 -0.49
N GLY A 6 25.75 -64.86 0.72
CA GLY A 6 24.60 -64.55 1.55
C GLY A 6 23.65 -63.49 0.98
N PRO A 7 22.49 -63.27 1.63
CA PRO A 7 21.42 -62.47 1.07
C PRO A 7 21.80 -60.98 0.99
N ALA A 8 21.42 -60.36 -0.12
CA ALA A 8 21.51 -58.92 -0.33
C ALA A 8 20.78 -58.18 0.80
N THR A 9 21.53 -57.40 1.57
CA THR A 9 20.99 -56.40 2.48
C THR A 9 20.25 -55.33 1.67
N ARG A 10 18.92 -55.48 1.53
CA ARG A 10 18.04 -54.37 1.17
C ARG A 10 18.16 -53.29 2.26
N ARG A 11 18.95 -52.25 2.01
CA ARG A 11 18.74 -50.97 2.70
C ARG A 11 17.32 -50.51 2.37
N ARG A 12 16.43 -50.52 3.37
CA ARG A 12 15.21 -49.72 3.32
C ARG A 12 15.65 -48.26 3.30
N ILE A 13 15.47 -47.62 2.15
CA ILE A 13 15.42 -46.17 2.08
C ILE A 13 14.22 -45.76 2.93
N PRO A 14 14.36 -44.87 3.94
CA PRO A 14 13.20 -44.35 4.65
C PRO A 14 12.34 -43.63 3.61
N SER A 15 11.08 -44.06 3.50
CA SER A 15 10.07 -43.44 2.65
C SER A 15 10.12 -41.94 2.88
N THR A 16 10.40 -41.19 1.83
CA THR A 16 10.24 -39.74 1.77
C THR A 16 8.83 -39.44 2.27
N MET A 17 8.72 -38.82 3.45
CA MET A 17 7.45 -38.23 3.88
C MET A 17 7.08 -37.25 2.77
N SER A 18 5.92 -37.47 2.14
CA SER A 18 5.38 -36.56 1.16
C SER A 18 5.38 -35.15 1.76
N LEU A 19 5.80 -34.17 0.99
CA LEU A 19 5.86 -32.75 1.38
C LEU A 19 4.52 -32.28 1.97
N ALA A 20 3.41 -32.89 1.53
CA ALA A 20 2.06 -32.72 2.08
C ALA A 20 1.92 -33.12 3.57
N ALA A 21 2.60 -34.18 4.02
CA ALA A 21 2.58 -34.60 5.42
C ALA A 21 3.40 -33.67 6.32
N ILE A 22 4.48 -33.08 5.79
CA ILE A 22 5.28 -32.07 6.49
C ILE A 22 4.46 -30.78 6.62
N LEU A 23 3.78 -30.37 5.55
CA LEU A 23 2.91 -29.19 5.56
C LEU A 23 1.73 -29.36 6.53
N ALA A 24 1.11 -30.54 6.53
CA ALA A 24 0.01 -30.85 7.45
C ALA A 24 0.47 -30.81 8.92
N LEU A 25 1.68 -31.32 9.21
CA LEU A 25 2.24 -31.27 10.57
C LEU A 25 2.58 -29.84 10.98
N ALA A 26 3.14 -29.03 10.08
CA ALA A 26 3.45 -27.62 10.33
C ALA A 26 2.19 -26.80 10.62
N LEU A 27 1.11 -27.02 9.86
CA LEU A 27 -0.19 -26.37 10.09
C LEU A 27 -0.81 -26.80 11.42
N LEU A 28 -0.67 -28.07 11.80
CA LEU A 28 -1.20 -28.56 13.08
C LEU A 28 -0.42 -27.96 14.26
N VAL A 29 0.90 -27.83 14.15
CA VAL A 29 1.73 -27.16 15.16
C VAL A 29 1.37 -25.67 15.26
N ALA A 30 1.24 -24.97 14.13
CA ALA A 30 0.84 -23.56 14.10
C ALA A 30 -0.56 -23.32 14.70
N ALA A 31 -1.53 -24.19 14.40
CA ALA A 31 -2.85 -24.09 14.99
C ALA A 31 -2.82 -24.33 16.51
N THR A 32 -1.98 -25.26 16.99
CA THR A 32 -1.84 -25.49 18.44
C THR A 32 -1.11 -24.36 19.16
N THR A 33 -0.12 -23.71 18.53
CA THR A 33 0.57 -22.56 19.15
C THR A 33 -0.32 -21.32 19.20
N ILE A 34 -1.12 -21.06 18.16
CA ILE A 34 -2.11 -19.95 18.17
C ILE A 34 -3.15 -20.19 19.26
N ARG A 35 -3.66 -21.43 19.39
CA ARG A 35 -4.66 -21.78 20.41
C ARG A 35 -4.09 -21.74 21.84
N TRP A 36 -2.80 -22.04 21.99
CA TRP A 36 -2.11 -21.94 23.28
C TRP A 36 -1.78 -20.49 23.66
N ALA A 37 -1.40 -19.65 22.67
CA ALA A 37 -1.17 -18.22 22.87
C ALA A 37 -2.46 -17.47 23.24
N ALA A 38 -3.58 -17.76 22.56
CA ALA A 38 -4.89 -17.22 22.94
C ALA A 38 -5.31 -17.64 24.36
N GLY A 39 -5.02 -18.88 24.77
CA GLY A 39 -5.29 -19.38 26.12
C GLY A 39 -4.36 -18.82 27.22
N GLN A 40 -3.14 -18.38 26.88
CA GLN A 40 -2.23 -17.68 27.79
C GLN A 40 -2.69 -16.23 28.03
N GLN A 41 -3.13 -15.55 26.97
CA GLN A 41 -3.60 -14.17 27.04
C GLN A 41 -4.90 -14.02 27.88
N GLU A 42 -5.80 -15.01 27.84
CA GLU A 42 -6.96 -15.09 28.74
C GLU A 42 -6.59 -15.40 30.20
N ARG A 43 -5.55 -16.21 30.44
CA ARG A 43 -5.09 -16.54 31.80
C ARG A 43 -4.37 -15.38 32.47
N GLU A 44 -3.65 -14.55 31.72
CA GLU A 44 -3.03 -13.32 32.23
C GLU A 44 -4.06 -12.23 32.51
N ARG A 45 -5.15 -12.14 31.71
CA ARG A 45 -6.28 -11.23 31.97
C ARG A 45 -7.05 -11.54 33.26
N CYS A 46 -7.05 -12.81 33.70
CA CYS A 46 -7.77 -13.27 34.89
C CYS A 46 -6.84 -13.70 36.05
N GLY A 47 -5.57 -13.31 36.04
CA GLY A 47 -4.64 -13.54 37.16
C GLY A 47 -4.41 -15.01 37.52
N GLY A 48 -4.47 -15.92 36.55
CA GLY A 48 -4.16 -17.35 36.75
C GLY A 48 -5.29 -18.22 37.33
N GLN A 49 -6.53 -17.71 37.45
CA GLN A 49 -7.73 -18.51 37.75
C GLN A 49 -8.67 -18.62 36.53
N PRO A 50 -9.48 -19.68 36.41
CA PRO A 50 -10.44 -19.81 35.31
C PRO A 50 -11.50 -18.70 35.39
N CYS A 51 -11.66 -17.91 34.33
CA CYS A 51 -12.65 -16.83 34.27
C CYS A 51 -14.08 -17.42 34.34
N PRO A 52 -15.03 -16.78 35.04
CA PRO A 52 -16.38 -17.30 35.20
C PRO A 52 -17.15 -17.26 33.87
N GLN A 53 -17.75 -18.38 33.50
CA GLN A 53 -18.65 -18.48 32.35
C GLN A 53 -19.93 -17.67 32.61
N THR A 54 -20.17 -16.64 31.81
CA THR A 54 -21.42 -15.89 31.82
C THR A 54 -22.53 -16.66 31.10
N SER A 55 -23.43 -17.26 31.88
CA SER A 55 -24.78 -17.60 31.42
C SER A 55 -25.71 -16.38 31.56
N PRO A 56 -26.72 -16.24 30.69
CA PRO A 56 -27.43 -14.98 30.46
C PRO A 56 -28.38 -14.68 31.63
N SER A 57 -28.18 -13.52 32.28
CA SER A 57 -29.10 -13.00 33.28
C SER A 57 -29.85 -11.80 32.72
N THR A 58 -31.14 -12.02 32.52
CA THR A 58 -32.20 -11.08 32.18
C THR A 58 -32.25 -9.94 33.19
N SER A 59 -31.84 -8.74 32.78
CA SER A 59 -32.17 -7.49 33.49
C SER A 59 -32.34 -6.39 32.47
N ALA A 60 -33.59 -6.06 32.18
CA ALA A 60 -33.98 -4.96 31.29
C ALA A 60 -33.51 -3.60 31.84
N PRO A 61 -32.96 -2.72 31.00
CA PRO A 61 -33.09 -1.29 31.19
C PRO A 61 -34.42 -0.85 30.59
N SER A 62 -35.18 -0.15 31.42
CA SER A 62 -36.40 0.57 31.09
C SER A 62 -36.26 1.41 29.82
N SER A 63 -37.27 1.25 28.97
CA SER A 63 -37.55 1.98 27.74
C SER A 63 -37.58 3.50 27.90
N SER A 64 -36.82 4.21 27.06
CA SER A 64 -37.33 5.37 26.31
C SER A 64 -36.37 5.70 25.17
N GLY A 65 -36.83 5.58 23.93
CA GLY A 65 -36.15 6.11 22.74
C GLY A 65 -35.56 5.08 21.79
N ARG A 66 -36.40 4.19 21.25
CA ARG A 66 -36.08 3.39 20.06
C ARG A 66 -36.92 3.95 18.91
N ASP A 67 -36.25 4.68 18.03
CA ASP A 67 -36.53 4.75 16.58
C ASP A 67 -35.15 4.50 15.95
N GLY A 68 -34.89 3.52 15.08
CA GLY A 68 -35.78 2.88 14.12
C GLY A 68 -35.43 3.35 12.71
N THR A 69 -34.34 2.81 12.15
CA THR A 69 -34.13 2.51 10.71
C THR A 69 -34.86 3.36 9.66
N THR A 70 -34.10 4.13 8.87
CA THR A 70 -34.01 4.10 7.38
C THR A 70 -33.42 5.42 6.87
N GLY A 71 -32.39 5.33 6.01
CA GLY A 71 -31.84 6.35 5.12
C GLY A 71 -32.11 7.83 5.38
N THR A 72 -31.06 8.57 5.76
CA THR A 72 -30.82 9.99 5.44
C THR A 72 -29.43 10.31 5.99
N GLY A 73 -28.54 10.93 5.19
CA GLY A 73 -27.20 11.34 5.62
C GLY A 73 -27.24 11.99 7.00
N GLY A 74 -26.63 11.34 7.98
CA GLY A 74 -26.83 11.66 9.39
C GLY A 74 -25.79 12.65 9.90
N SER A 75 -26.22 13.69 10.61
CA SER A 75 -25.31 14.45 11.46
C SER A 75 -24.97 13.62 12.71
N ARG A 76 -23.75 13.09 12.78
CA ARG A 76 -23.16 12.55 14.01
C ARG A 76 -22.14 13.58 14.51
N HIS A 77 -22.22 13.94 15.78
CA HIS A 77 -21.18 14.73 16.42
C HIS A 77 -20.07 13.81 16.93
N GLY A 78 -18.81 14.19 16.73
CA GLY A 78 -17.67 13.39 17.17
C GLY A 78 -16.32 14.10 17.03
N SER A 79 -15.24 13.34 17.18
CA SER A 79 -13.86 13.81 17.05
C SER A 79 -13.12 13.03 15.97
N PHE A 80 -12.23 13.69 15.23
CA PHE A 80 -11.34 12.99 14.30
C PHE A 80 -10.20 12.24 14.98
N THR A 81 -10.09 12.34 16.29
CA THR A 81 -9.21 11.50 17.12
C THR A 81 -9.97 10.31 17.72
N ASP A 82 -11.24 10.12 17.35
CA ASP A 82 -12.03 8.96 17.77
C ASP A 82 -12.18 8.01 16.56
N PRO A 83 -11.58 6.80 16.60
CA PRO A 83 -11.66 5.85 15.50
C PRO A 83 -13.10 5.42 15.19
N GLU A 84 -14.03 5.44 16.17
CA GLU A 84 -15.43 5.10 15.92
C GLU A 84 -16.15 6.16 15.08
N PHE A 85 -15.77 7.44 15.24
CA PHE A 85 -16.30 8.52 14.43
C PHE A 85 -15.84 8.40 12.98
N ILE A 86 -14.56 8.05 12.77
CA ILE A 86 -13.99 7.82 11.45
C ILE A 86 -14.66 6.63 10.78
N ALA A 87 -14.79 5.50 11.50
CA ALA A 87 -15.46 4.30 11.00
C ALA A 87 -16.91 4.59 10.60
N TRP A 88 -17.63 5.39 11.39
CA TRP A 88 -18.99 5.81 11.06
C TRP A 88 -19.05 6.64 9.78
N ALA A 89 -18.15 7.59 9.56
CA ALA A 89 -18.18 8.42 8.37
C ALA A 89 -17.84 7.63 7.09
N VAL A 90 -16.95 6.63 7.19
CA VAL A 90 -16.69 5.69 6.09
C VAL A 90 -17.93 4.86 5.79
N ALA A 91 -18.56 4.28 6.82
CA ALA A 91 -19.83 3.55 6.66
C ALA A 91 -20.95 4.44 6.08
N ASP A 92 -21.11 5.68 6.55
CA ASP A 92 -22.08 6.64 5.99
C ASP A 92 -21.80 6.91 4.50
N THR A 93 -20.53 7.02 4.12
CA THR A 93 -20.14 7.19 2.71
C THR A 93 -20.52 5.95 1.87
N GLU A 94 -20.18 4.75 2.34
CA GLU A 94 -20.47 3.48 1.66
C GLU A 94 -21.97 3.22 1.54
N ASP A 95 -22.75 3.51 2.60
CA ASP A 95 -24.20 3.30 2.63
C ASP A 95 -24.97 4.30 1.75
N THR A 96 -24.41 5.49 1.51
CA THR A 96 -25.08 6.56 0.74
C THR A 96 -24.62 6.67 -0.71
N THR A 97 -23.51 6.02 -1.07
CA THR A 97 -22.95 6.04 -2.42
C THR A 97 -22.91 4.62 -2.98
N ASP A 98 -23.76 4.34 -3.95
CA ASP A 98 -23.94 2.99 -4.51
C ASP A 98 -22.62 2.40 -5.05
N GLY A 99 -22.27 1.22 -4.54
CA GLY A 99 -21.03 0.50 -4.85
C GLY A 99 -19.75 1.28 -4.56
N PHE A 100 -19.77 2.23 -3.62
CA PHE A 100 -18.59 3.01 -3.30
C PHE A 100 -17.47 2.16 -2.72
N THR A 101 -16.28 2.36 -3.27
CA THR A 101 -15.04 1.75 -2.79
C THR A 101 -14.10 2.87 -2.34
N PRO A 102 -13.84 3.02 -1.02
CA PRO A 102 -12.91 4.02 -0.53
C PRO A 102 -11.48 3.68 -0.97
N THR A 103 -10.74 4.65 -1.49
CA THR A 103 -9.32 4.51 -1.88
C THR A 103 -8.40 5.41 -1.08
N ARG A 104 -8.94 6.48 -0.50
CA ARG A 104 -8.18 7.42 0.32
C ARG A 104 -9.02 8.03 1.42
N LEU A 105 -8.39 8.19 2.58
CA LEU A 105 -8.95 8.84 3.75
C LEU A 105 -7.97 9.90 4.23
N ARG A 106 -8.42 11.14 4.39
CA ARG A 106 -7.58 12.26 4.81
C ARG A 106 -8.21 13.00 5.97
N VAL A 107 -7.46 13.20 7.04
CA VAL A 107 -7.87 13.94 8.22
C VAL A 107 -6.98 15.17 8.38
N ARG A 108 -7.59 16.34 8.63
CA ARG A 108 -6.91 17.58 9.00
C ARG A 108 -7.52 18.12 10.28
N VAL A 109 -6.76 18.06 11.37
CA VAL A 109 -7.27 18.49 12.69
C VAL A 109 -7.38 20.01 12.79
N SER A 110 -6.46 20.76 12.19
CA SER A 110 -6.46 22.24 12.24
C SER A 110 -7.70 22.87 11.61
N THR A 111 -8.25 22.24 10.58
CA THR A 111 -9.49 22.68 9.92
C THR A 111 -10.72 21.89 10.36
N GLU A 112 -10.56 20.95 11.30
CA GLU A 112 -11.61 20.00 11.72
C GLU A 112 -12.34 19.38 10.53
N THR A 113 -11.57 18.83 9.60
CA THR A 113 -12.13 18.24 8.38
C THR A 113 -11.55 16.88 8.08
N MET A 114 -12.41 15.98 7.65
CA MET A 114 -12.05 14.71 7.07
C MET A 114 -12.62 14.58 5.67
N VAL A 115 -11.84 13.97 4.79
CA VAL A 115 -12.20 13.72 3.40
C VAL A 115 -12.04 12.23 3.14
N ILE A 116 -13.10 11.62 2.62
CA ILE A 116 -13.11 10.25 2.13
C ILE A 116 -13.28 10.34 0.62
N SER A 117 -12.41 9.66 -0.12
CA SER A 117 -12.49 9.64 -1.58
C SER A 117 -12.29 8.23 -2.13
N GLY A 118 -12.86 8.01 -3.31
CA GLY A 118 -12.90 6.69 -3.93
C GLY A 118 -13.75 6.70 -5.19
N HIS A 119 -14.19 5.52 -5.62
CA HIS A 119 -14.98 5.35 -6.83
C HIS A 119 -16.34 4.73 -6.51
N ASP A 120 -17.40 5.21 -7.17
CA ASP A 120 -18.72 4.58 -7.11
C ASP A 120 -18.87 3.43 -8.13
N ALA A 121 -20.03 2.76 -8.14
CA ALA A 121 -20.33 1.66 -9.06
C ALA A 121 -20.20 2.03 -10.55
N SER A 122 -20.31 3.32 -10.91
CA SER A 122 -20.18 3.81 -12.27
C SER A 122 -18.71 4.11 -12.66
N GLY A 123 -17.80 4.05 -11.69
CA GLY A 123 -16.40 4.45 -11.83
C GLY A 123 -16.15 5.95 -11.66
N ALA A 124 -17.19 6.74 -11.35
CA ALA A 124 -17.04 8.15 -11.07
C ALA A 124 -16.24 8.35 -9.78
N TYR A 125 -15.32 9.34 -9.79
CA TYR A 125 -14.56 9.66 -8.60
C TYR A 125 -15.41 10.53 -7.67
N VAL A 126 -15.60 10.07 -6.45
CA VAL A 126 -16.42 10.71 -5.43
C VAL A 126 -15.55 11.16 -4.28
N ILE A 127 -15.77 12.39 -3.81
CA ILE A 127 -15.13 12.97 -2.64
C ILE A 127 -16.24 13.42 -1.69
N ARG A 128 -16.24 12.89 -0.47
CA ARG A 128 -17.14 13.32 0.61
C ARG A 128 -16.33 13.94 1.74
N ARG A 129 -16.82 15.08 2.21
CA ARG A 129 -16.21 15.86 3.28
C ARG A 129 -17.10 15.84 4.52
N TYR A 130 -16.46 15.66 5.67
CA TYR A 130 -17.06 15.60 6.99
C TYR A 130 -16.36 16.62 7.91
N SER A 131 -17.13 17.25 8.80
CA SER A 131 -16.62 17.94 9.99
C SER A 131 -17.00 17.17 11.25
N THR A 132 -16.59 17.69 12.41
CA THR A 132 -16.98 17.18 13.73
C THR A 132 -18.50 17.20 13.96
N ASN A 133 -19.29 17.84 13.08
CA ASN A 133 -20.74 17.87 13.10
C ASN A 133 -21.41 16.92 12.08
N GLY A 134 -20.61 16.11 11.38
CA GLY A 134 -21.08 15.14 10.38
C GLY A 134 -20.78 15.56 8.93
N PHE A 135 -21.57 15.05 8.00
CA PHE A 135 -21.41 15.30 6.57
C PHE A 135 -21.60 16.77 6.21
N GLU A 136 -20.71 17.32 5.37
CA GLU A 136 -20.76 18.71 4.90
C GLU A 136 -21.09 18.82 3.41
N GLN A 137 -20.36 18.06 2.59
CA GLN A 137 -20.38 18.23 1.15
C GLN A 137 -19.93 16.97 0.43
N GLU A 138 -20.48 16.76 -0.75
CA GLU A 138 -20.02 15.80 -1.74
C GLU A 138 -19.64 16.52 -3.04
N SER A 139 -18.57 16.08 -3.68
CA SER A 139 -18.27 16.41 -5.08
C SER A 139 -18.02 15.13 -5.88
N ARG A 140 -18.47 15.14 -7.13
CA ARG A 140 -18.26 14.03 -8.07
C ARG A 140 -17.58 14.52 -9.33
N SER A 141 -16.74 13.68 -9.91
CA SER A 141 -16.16 13.90 -11.23
C SER A 141 -16.57 12.77 -12.17
N ASP A 142 -17.04 13.13 -13.36
CA ASP A 142 -17.41 12.15 -14.38
C ASP A 142 -16.18 11.32 -14.76
N PRO A 143 -16.33 10.00 -14.96
CA PRO A 143 -15.23 9.13 -15.37
C PRO A 143 -14.59 9.59 -16.69
N ALA A 144 -15.34 10.30 -17.55
CA ALA A 144 -14.88 10.78 -18.85
C ALA A 144 -14.07 12.10 -18.82
N GLU A 145 -14.32 13.00 -17.86
CA GLU A 145 -13.74 14.36 -17.88
C GLU A 145 -12.29 14.42 -17.39
N ASN A 146 -11.89 13.51 -16.49
CA ASN A 146 -10.54 13.46 -15.93
C ASN A 146 -9.60 12.46 -16.62
N GLN A 147 -10.09 11.69 -17.60
CA GLN A 147 -9.36 10.51 -18.12
C GLN A 147 -8.97 10.60 -19.61
N GLY A 148 -9.50 11.59 -20.35
CA GLY A 148 -9.33 11.61 -21.81
C GLY A 148 -9.83 10.31 -22.48
N PRO A 149 -9.69 10.15 -23.79
CA PRO A 149 -10.42 9.10 -24.52
C PRO A 149 -9.97 7.63 -24.31
N ALA A 150 -9.14 7.27 -23.32
CA ALA A 150 -8.51 5.93 -23.37
C ALA A 150 -7.99 5.27 -22.06
N GLY A 151 -8.41 5.66 -20.84
CA GLY A 151 -8.05 4.83 -19.69
C GLY A 151 -8.67 5.17 -18.34
N THR A 152 -9.25 4.16 -17.69
CA THR A 152 -9.69 4.24 -16.28
C THR A 152 -8.49 4.07 -15.36
N SER A 153 -8.20 5.08 -14.55
CA SER A 153 -7.22 5.01 -13.46
C SER A 153 -7.96 4.80 -12.14
N ILE A 154 -7.66 3.73 -11.42
CA ILE A 154 -8.32 3.35 -10.17
C ILE A 154 -7.24 3.13 -9.10
N GLU A 155 -7.33 3.83 -7.98
CA GLU A 155 -6.45 3.63 -6.81
C GLU A 155 -6.79 2.33 -6.06
N ALA A 156 -5.84 1.78 -5.29
CA ALA A 156 -6.14 0.59 -4.50
C ALA A 156 -7.19 0.87 -3.41
N PRO A 157 -8.14 -0.06 -3.20
CA PRO A 157 -9.10 0.04 -2.10
C PRO A 157 -8.42 0.10 -0.73
N LEU A 158 -8.95 0.92 0.18
CA LEU A 158 -8.49 0.95 1.56
C LEU A 158 -8.80 -0.37 2.28
N PRO A 159 -7.96 -0.78 3.26
CA PRO A 159 -8.32 -1.83 4.18
C PRO A 159 -9.58 -1.48 4.97
N THR A 160 -10.33 -2.50 5.36
CA THR A 160 -11.50 -2.36 6.23
C THR A 160 -11.17 -2.86 7.64
N GLY A 161 -11.83 -2.30 8.65
CA GLY A 161 -11.75 -2.77 10.04
C GLY A 161 -11.23 -1.73 11.04
N ALA A 162 -11.51 -1.99 12.32
CA ALA A 162 -11.20 -1.07 13.42
C ALA A 162 -9.70 -0.74 13.53
N GLU A 163 -8.84 -1.74 13.35
CA GLU A 163 -7.38 -1.60 13.45
C GLU A 163 -6.82 -0.54 12.48
N PHE A 164 -7.41 -0.43 11.27
CA PHE A 164 -7.01 0.59 10.28
C PHE A 164 -7.29 2.01 10.80
N TYR A 165 -8.47 2.25 11.36
CA TYR A 165 -8.84 3.57 11.89
C TYR A 165 -8.11 3.91 13.18
N GLU A 166 -7.93 2.94 14.08
CA GLU A 166 -7.14 3.10 15.31
C GLU A 166 -5.72 3.54 14.99
N ARG A 167 -5.10 2.92 14.00
CA ARG A 167 -3.75 3.24 13.58
C ARG A 167 -3.64 4.58 12.89
N LEU A 168 -4.63 4.95 12.08
CA LEU A 168 -4.70 6.31 11.53
C LEU A 168 -4.70 7.36 12.64
N VAL A 169 -5.47 7.13 13.71
CA VAL A 169 -5.50 8.01 14.88
C VAL A 169 -4.16 8.02 15.61
N ILE A 170 -3.51 6.86 15.81
CA ILE A 170 -2.16 6.79 16.40
C ILE A 170 -1.18 7.69 15.62
N HIS A 171 -1.17 7.60 14.29
CA HIS A 171 -0.29 8.43 13.45
C HIS A 171 -0.71 9.91 13.39
N LEU A 172 -1.98 10.22 13.67
CA LEU A 172 -2.47 11.58 13.79
C LEU A 172 -1.99 12.23 15.10
N GLU A 173 -1.91 11.44 16.17
CA GLU A 173 -1.48 11.88 17.49
C GLU A 173 0.04 11.89 17.67
N ASP A 174 0.78 11.05 16.93
CA ASP A 174 2.26 11.08 16.84
C ASP A 174 2.76 12.27 16.01
N ALA A 175 2.37 13.47 16.42
CA ALA A 175 2.67 14.71 15.71
C ALA A 175 4.17 14.98 15.67
N ASP A 176 4.68 15.30 14.48
CA ASP A 176 6.05 15.79 14.35
C ASP A 176 6.25 17.06 15.20
N PRO A 177 7.28 17.14 16.07
CA PRO A 177 7.57 18.33 16.88
C PRO A 177 7.77 19.61 16.05
N GLU A 178 8.16 19.48 14.78
CA GLU A 178 8.34 20.61 13.86
C GLU A 178 7.02 21.10 13.26
N CYS A 179 5.93 20.36 13.45
CA CYS A 179 4.58 20.71 13.05
C CYS A 179 3.99 21.74 14.03
N ARG A 180 4.27 23.03 13.80
CA ARG A 180 3.69 24.12 14.63
C ARG A 180 2.16 24.14 14.62
N ASP A 181 1.55 23.68 13.52
CA ASP A 181 0.12 23.47 13.38
C ASP A 181 -0.20 21.98 13.61
N ARG A 182 -1.38 21.65 14.14
CA ARG A 182 -1.79 20.24 14.31
C ARG A 182 -1.66 19.50 12.97
N PRO A 183 -1.00 18.33 12.92
CA PRO A 183 -0.75 17.62 11.68
C PRO A 183 -2.05 17.16 11.02
N GLY A 184 -1.99 16.94 9.71
CA GLY A 184 -2.94 16.10 9.02
C GLY A 184 -2.33 14.73 8.74
N VAL A 185 -3.19 13.72 8.55
CA VAL A 185 -2.80 12.38 8.11
C VAL A 185 -3.64 11.98 6.91
N SER A 186 -2.99 11.43 5.90
CA SER A 186 -3.60 10.77 4.75
C SER A 186 -3.32 9.27 4.87
N ALA A 187 -4.32 8.46 4.56
CA ALA A 187 -4.18 7.01 4.43
C ALA A 187 -4.56 6.60 3.01
N THR A 188 -3.67 5.83 2.38
CA THR A 188 -3.85 5.17 1.08
C THR A 188 -3.58 3.67 1.25
N SER A 189 -3.81 2.89 0.20
CA SER A 189 -3.45 1.48 0.18
C SER A 189 -2.64 1.10 -1.05
N THR A 190 -2.14 -0.13 -1.04
CA THR A 190 -1.39 -0.76 -2.12
C THR A 190 -2.17 -1.97 -2.65
N TRP A 191 -1.92 -2.42 -3.88
CA TRP A 191 -2.56 -3.64 -4.41
C TRP A 191 -2.06 -4.92 -3.72
N SER A 192 -0.99 -4.82 -2.92
CA SER A 192 -0.58 -5.85 -1.95
C SER A 192 -1.34 -5.77 -0.61
N GLN A 193 -2.41 -4.96 -0.53
CA GLN A 193 -3.28 -4.77 0.64
C GLN A 193 -2.57 -4.19 1.87
N GLN A 194 -1.50 -3.41 1.66
CA GLN A 194 -0.81 -2.72 2.75
C GLN A 194 -1.38 -1.30 2.89
N ALA A 195 -1.46 -0.80 4.12
CA ALA A 195 -1.87 0.56 4.40
C ALA A 195 -0.65 1.49 4.41
N VAL A 196 -0.77 2.66 3.79
CA VAL A 196 0.26 3.68 3.84
C VAL A 196 -0.31 4.91 4.54
N TYR A 197 0.32 5.32 5.63
CA TYR A 197 -0.05 6.51 6.39
C TYR A 197 0.96 7.60 6.12
N SER A 198 0.50 8.79 5.80
CA SER A 198 1.32 9.94 5.42
C SER A 198 0.92 11.12 6.29
N GLN A 199 1.79 11.51 7.22
CA GLN A 199 1.60 12.69 8.04
C GLN A 199 2.18 13.91 7.32
N PHE A 200 1.42 14.98 7.30
CA PHE A 200 1.82 16.22 6.65
C PHE A 200 1.49 17.45 7.51
N CYS A 201 2.37 18.44 7.43
CA CYS A 201 2.21 19.76 8.03
C CYS A 201 1.90 20.75 6.91
N SER A 202 0.68 21.30 6.89
CA SER A 202 0.16 22.09 5.77
C SER A 202 0.13 21.28 4.46
N TYR A 203 1.20 21.33 3.66
CA TYR A 203 1.37 20.56 2.42
C TYR A 203 2.72 19.83 2.36
N ARG A 204 3.47 19.81 3.47
CA ARG A 204 4.78 19.16 3.54
C ARG A 204 4.62 17.82 4.25
N LEU A 205 4.89 16.74 3.53
CA LEU A 205 5.05 15.41 4.10
C LEU A 205 6.21 15.41 5.12
N THR A 206 5.95 14.96 6.35
CA THR A 206 6.93 14.97 7.45
C THR A 206 7.26 13.59 7.96
N ARG A 207 6.28 12.68 7.97
CA ARG A 207 6.47 11.28 8.36
C ARG A 207 5.58 10.38 7.52
N ALA A 208 6.00 9.15 7.32
CA ALA A 208 5.17 8.14 6.68
C ALA A 208 5.43 6.75 7.22
N TRP A 209 4.42 5.90 7.14
CA TRP A 209 4.47 4.52 7.59
C TRP A 209 3.87 3.61 6.53
N LEU A 210 4.54 2.49 6.31
CA LEU A 210 3.97 1.34 5.63
C LEU A 210 3.53 0.36 6.71
N ASN A 211 2.22 0.20 6.87
CA ASN A 211 1.66 -0.48 8.02
C ASN A 211 2.19 0.15 9.32
N GLU A 212 2.95 -0.58 10.15
CA GLU A 212 3.54 -0.09 11.42
C GLU A 212 4.90 0.55 11.23
N THR A 213 5.54 0.21 10.12
CA THR A 213 6.95 0.49 9.92
C THR A 213 7.09 1.87 9.32
N GLN A 214 7.74 2.77 10.05
CA GLN A 214 8.09 4.08 9.51
C GLN A 214 9.03 3.89 8.31
N ILE A 215 8.73 4.57 7.21
CA ILE A 215 9.56 4.55 6.00
C ILE A 215 10.35 5.86 5.88
N PRO A 216 11.56 5.83 5.30
CA PRO A 216 12.35 7.04 5.09
C PRO A 216 11.64 7.97 4.11
N LEU A 217 11.74 9.26 4.38
CA LEU A 217 11.27 10.31 3.50
C LEU A 217 12.46 11.05 2.92
N LEU A 218 12.55 11.04 1.59
CA LEU A 218 13.71 11.56 0.87
C LEU A 218 13.38 12.89 0.22
N ASP A 219 14.26 13.86 0.41
CA ASP A 219 14.14 15.19 -0.21
C ASP A 219 14.67 15.20 -1.65
N SER A 220 15.61 14.30 -1.98
CA SER A 220 16.24 14.19 -3.30
C SER A 220 16.87 12.82 -3.52
N LEU A 221 17.21 12.49 -4.77
CA LEU A 221 18.03 11.33 -5.13
C LEU A 221 19.51 11.72 -5.18
N SER A 222 20.08 12.08 -4.03
CA SER A 222 21.42 12.70 -3.93
C SER A 222 22.58 11.73 -4.13
N ASP A 223 22.38 10.46 -3.79
CA ASP A 223 23.42 9.44 -3.73
C ASP A 223 22.82 8.03 -3.84
N ALA A 224 23.68 7.02 -3.99
CA ALA A 224 23.30 5.61 -4.06
C ALA A 224 22.45 5.13 -2.86
N THR A 225 22.62 5.69 -1.66
CA THR A 225 21.84 5.28 -0.49
C THR A 225 20.40 5.77 -0.62
N ALA A 226 20.20 7.06 -0.93
CA ALA A 226 18.89 7.62 -1.20
C ALA A 226 18.20 6.92 -2.38
N ILE A 227 18.95 6.57 -3.44
CA ILE A 227 18.43 5.82 -4.58
C ILE A 227 18.00 4.41 -4.15
N SER A 228 18.78 3.72 -3.33
CA SER A 228 18.40 2.40 -2.79
C SER A 228 17.11 2.49 -1.98
N GLU A 229 17.03 3.44 -1.05
CA GLU A 229 15.87 3.62 -0.17
C GLU A 229 14.58 3.93 -0.95
N ILE A 230 14.64 4.80 -1.97
CA ILE A 230 13.44 5.11 -2.77
C ILE A 230 13.03 3.92 -3.66
N LEU A 231 13.97 3.08 -4.08
CA LEU A 231 13.69 1.88 -4.88
C LEU A 231 13.04 0.80 -4.00
N ASP A 232 13.49 0.62 -2.77
CA ASP A 232 13.01 -0.46 -1.91
C ASP A 232 11.52 -0.31 -1.56
N GLN A 233 11.04 0.93 -1.41
CA GLN A 233 9.66 1.22 -1.02
C GLN A 233 8.60 0.65 -1.98
N PRO A 234 8.54 1.01 -3.28
CA PRO A 234 7.52 0.52 -4.19
C PRO A 234 7.68 -0.98 -4.51
N PHE A 235 8.89 -1.53 -4.44
CA PHE A 235 9.12 -2.97 -4.58
C PHE A 235 8.56 -3.75 -3.38
N ALA A 236 8.72 -3.25 -2.15
CA ALA A 236 8.19 -3.88 -0.94
C ALA A 236 6.65 -4.00 -0.91
N VAL A 237 5.98 -3.18 -1.72
CA VAL A 237 4.51 -3.13 -1.79
C VAL A 237 3.95 -3.48 -3.16
N ALA A 238 4.79 -3.94 -4.08
CA ALA A 238 4.38 -4.46 -5.38
C ALA A 238 3.37 -5.60 -5.18
N ALA A 239 2.39 -5.70 -6.09
CA ALA A 239 1.40 -6.77 -6.05
C ALA A 239 2.10 -8.13 -6.24
N PRO A 240 1.90 -9.12 -5.34
CA PRO A 240 2.68 -10.36 -5.35
C PRO A 240 2.36 -11.30 -6.52
N ASP A 241 1.23 -11.08 -7.19
CA ASP A 241 0.72 -11.89 -8.29
C ASP A 241 1.14 -11.37 -9.68
N ARG A 242 1.93 -10.29 -9.74
CA ARG A 242 2.28 -9.60 -10.98
C ARG A 242 3.78 -9.30 -11.06
N PRO A 243 4.46 -9.62 -12.17
CA PRO A 243 5.87 -9.32 -12.31
C PRO A 243 6.09 -7.81 -12.42
N VAL A 244 7.18 -7.32 -11.85
CA VAL A 244 7.66 -5.97 -12.13
C VAL A 244 8.31 -5.97 -13.51
N THR A 245 7.85 -5.11 -14.40
CA THR A 245 8.34 -5.07 -15.80
C THR A 245 9.19 -3.84 -16.07
N ARG A 246 9.03 -2.78 -15.26
CA ARG A 246 9.71 -1.51 -15.44
C ARG A 246 9.81 -0.71 -14.16
N VAL A 247 10.90 0.02 -14.04
CA VAL A 247 11.11 1.06 -13.01
C VAL A 247 11.35 2.40 -13.69
N VAL A 248 10.81 3.47 -13.12
CA VAL A 248 11.08 4.84 -13.57
C VAL A 248 11.48 5.70 -12.38
N LEU A 249 12.68 6.26 -12.46
CA LEU A 249 13.18 7.26 -11.52
C LEU A 249 13.04 8.64 -12.16
N ARG A 250 12.43 9.57 -11.42
CA ARG A 250 12.27 10.97 -11.82
C ARG A 250 12.92 11.85 -10.77
N TYR A 251 13.75 12.77 -11.22
CA TYR A 251 14.49 13.66 -10.34
C TYR A 251 14.63 15.06 -10.93
N GLY A 252 14.76 16.03 -10.03
CA GLY A 252 14.97 17.43 -10.37
C GLY A 252 13.75 18.13 -10.97
N ASN A 253 12.63 17.44 -11.28
CA ASN A 253 11.45 18.04 -11.92
C ASN A 253 10.58 18.78 -10.90
N SER A 254 11.09 19.91 -10.43
CA SER A 254 10.48 20.69 -9.35
C SER A 254 9.16 21.39 -9.71
N ARG A 255 8.75 21.39 -10.97
CA ARG A 255 7.55 22.10 -11.44
C ARG A 255 6.36 21.19 -11.73
N GLU A 256 6.56 19.90 -11.97
CA GLU A 256 5.47 19.00 -12.39
C GLU A 256 5.00 18.03 -11.30
N GLY A 257 5.70 17.91 -10.17
CA GLY A 257 5.18 17.15 -9.01
C GLY A 257 5.39 15.63 -9.07
N TRP A 258 6.33 15.14 -9.88
CA TRP A 258 6.51 13.69 -10.13
C TRP A 258 7.86 13.12 -9.68
N ASP A 259 8.62 13.82 -8.85
CA ASP A 259 9.92 13.30 -8.39
C ASP A 259 9.72 12.12 -7.45
N GLY A 260 10.43 11.02 -7.71
CA GLY A 260 10.25 9.77 -6.99
C GLY A 260 10.59 8.54 -7.83
N CYS A 261 10.09 7.39 -7.39
CA CYS A 261 10.27 6.10 -8.02
C CYS A 261 8.92 5.48 -8.34
N SER A 262 8.72 5.05 -9.59
CA SER A 262 7.54 4.31 -10.02
C SER A 262 7.91 2.90 -10.47
N VAL A 263 7.27 1.91 -9.88
CA VAL A 263 7.33 0.49 -10.29
C VAL A 263 6.08 0.17 -11.09
N TYR A 264 6.26 -0.44 -12.27
CA TYR A 264 5.20 -0.87 -13.17
C TYR A 264 5.07 -2.39 -13.14
N GLN A 265 3.84 -2.88 -13.00
CA GLN A 265 3.50 -4.29 -13.07
C GLN A 265 2.40 -4.48 -14.12
N ASP A 266 2.81 -4.94 -15.31
CA ASP A 266 1.92 -5.06 -16.47
C ASP A 266 1.13 -6.38 -16.44
N ASP A 267 -0.07 -6.37 -17.01
CA ASP A 267 -0.82 -7.58 -17.38
C ASP A 267 -1.44 -7.43 -18.80
N ALA A 268 -2.27 -8.39 -19.20
CA ALA A 268 -2.92 -8.40 -20.51
C ALA A 268 -4.00 -7.31 -20.69
N GLU A 269 -4.50 -6.72 -19.60
CA GLU A 269 -5.68 -5.84 -19.57
C GLU A 269 -5.32 -4.39 -19.15
N GLY A 270 -4.14 -4.18 -18.59
CA GLY A 270 -3.66 -2.88 -18.11
C GLY A 270 -2.32 -3.00 -17.36
N PHE A 271 -2.06 -2.03 -16.49
CA PHE A 271 -0.86 -2.04 -15.66
C PHE A 271 -1.12 -1.40 -14.30
N LEU A 272 -0.43 -1.92 -13.28
CA LEU A 272 -0.32 -1.28 -11.98
C LEU A 272 0.89 -0.36 -11.98
N VAL A 273 0.74 0.81 -11.37
CA VAL A 273 1.86 1.70 -11.05
C VAL A 273 1.83 1.96 -9.56
N THR A 274 2.89 1.57 -8.87
CA THR A 274 3.14 1.98 -7.49
C THR A 274 4.25 3.00 -7.48
N THR A 275 3.97 4.18 -6.93
CA THR A 275 4.89 5.32 -6.89
C THR A 275 5.19 5.68 -5.46
N SER A 276 6.48 5.71 -5.12
CA SER A 276 7.00 6.41 -3.93
C SER A 276 7.40 7.82 -4.31
N HIS A 277 6.97 8.79 -3.52
CA HIS A 277 7.16 10.23 -3.76
C HIS A 277 8.26 10.79 -2.86
N LEU A 278 9.04 11.72 -3.40
CA LEU A 278 9.92 12.55 -2.58
C LEU A 278 9.12 13.57 -1.77
N THR A 279 9.68 14.07 -0.68
CA THR A 279 9.01 15.05 0.19
C THR A 279 8.64 16.33 -0.57
N GLY A 280 7.49 16.91 -0.23
CA GLY A 280 7.06 18.21 -0.76
C GLY A 280 6.44 18.19 -2.17
N ARG A 281 6.24 17.01 -2.76
CA ARG A 281 5.60 16.85 -4.09
C ARG A 281 4.19 16.27 -4.02
N SER A 282 3.94 15.44 -3.02
CA SER A 282 2.68 14.77 -2.73
C SER A 282 2.40 14.84 -1.22
N ASP A 283 1.13 14.85 -0.87
CA ASP A 283 0.68 14.66 0.52
C ASP A 283 0.70 13.17 0.92
N ASP A 284 0.94 12.27 -0.04
CA ASP A 284 1.03 10.82 0.14
C ASP A 284 2.45 10.33 -0.18
N ALA A 285 3.03 9.55 0.71
CA ALA A 285 4.36 8.97 0.53
C ALA A 285 4.38 7.89 -0.57
N ILE A 286 3.34 7.06 -0.62
CA ILE A 286 3.17 6.00 -1.62
C ILE A 286 1.74 6.05 -2.14
N THR A 287 1.62 5.98 -3.46
CA THR A 287 0.34 5.85 -4.17
C THR A 287 0.41 4.67 -5.10
N THR A 288 -0.64 3.86 -5.17
CA THR A 288 -0.76 2.83 -6.21
C THR A 288 -2.01 3.06 -7.03
N ARG A 289 -1.93 2.76 -8.32
CA ARG A 289 -3.07 2.85 -9.24
C ARG A 289 -3.00 1.78 -10.30
N TRP A 290 -4.15 1.21 -10.60
CA TRP A 290 -4.37 0.46 -11.82
C TRP A 290 -4.78 1.41 -12.93
N THR A 291 -4.28 1.18 -14.14
CA THR A 291 -4.66 1.95 -15.34
C THR A 291 -5.07 1.00 -16.46
N SER A 292 -6.28 1.18 -16.99
CA SER A 292 -6.76 0.47 -18.19
C SER A 292 -6.30 1.18 -19.46
N GLY A 293 -5.89 0.40 -20.48
CA GLY A 293 -5.55 0.90 -21.82
C GLY A 293 -4.35 1.86 -21.91
N ARG A 294 -3.72 2.11 -23.06
CA ARG A 294 -3.46 1.26 -24.23
C ARG A 294 -2.29 0.35 -23.91
N THR A 295 -2.27 -0.83 -24.53
CA THR A 295 -1.04 -1.58 -24.80
C THR A 295 0.01 -0.66 -25.44
N ARG A 296 0.81 0.04 -24.63
CA ARG A 296 2.23 0.03 -24.94
C ARG A 296 2.57 -1.45 -24.83
N SER A 297 3.03 -2.04 -25.93
CA SER A 297 3.53 -3.41 -25.94
C SER A 297 4.78 -3.45 -25.05
N TRP A 298 4.60 -3.30 -23.75
CA TRP A 298 5.59 -3.75 -22.80
C TRP A 298 5.48 -5.25 -22.84
N GLU A 299 6.56 -5.88 -23.25
CA GLU A 299 6.54 -7.31 -23.49
C GLU A 299 6.29 -8.02 -22.18
N THR A 300 5.13 -8.67 -22.12
CA THR A 300 4.79 -9.63 -21.08
C THR A 300 5.77 -10.79 -21.19
N GLY A 301 6.52 -11.08 -20.11
CA GLY A 301 7.40 -12.25 -20.06
C GLY A 301 8.76 -12.03 -19.43
N HIS A 302 9.15 -10.77 -19.16
CA HIS A 302 10.38 -10.44 -18.44
C HIS A 302 10.05 -9.79 -17.10
N GLU A 303 10.65 -10.32 -16.04
CA GLU A 303 10.50 -9.81 -14.68
C GLU A 303 11.82 -9.18 -14.26
N LEU A 304 11.74 -7.97 -13.73
CA LEU A 304 12.85 -7.20 -13.19
C LEU A 304 12.86 -7.32 -11.68
N SER A 305 13.91 -7.90 -11.13
CA SER A 305 14.12 -7.95 -9.68
C SER A 305 14.73 -6.64 -9.17
N ARG A 306 14.43 -6.30 -7.93
CA ARG A 306 15.08 -5.21 -7.20
C ARG A 306 16.60 -5.39 -7.14
N ASP A 307 17.07 -6.64 -7.01
CA ASP A 307 18.48 -6.97 -6.85
C ASP A 307 19.31 -6.77 -8.12
N GLU A 308 18.66 -6.67 -9.29
CA GLU A 308 19.32 -6.43 -10.58
C GLU A 308 19.66 -4.95 -10.78
N ILE A 309 19.12 -4.05 -9.95
CA ILE A 309 19.30 -2.60 -10.07
C ILE A 309 20.35 -2.15 -9.06
N ASP A 310 21.55 -1.82 -9.53
CA ASP A 310 22.62 -1.25 -8.71
C ASP A 310 22.43 0.28 -8.53
N PRO A 311 22.15 0.77 -7.31
CA PRO A 311 21.98 2.20 -7.05
C PRO A 311 23.21 3.04 -7.41
N THR A 312 24.42 2.48 -7.36
CA THR A 312 25.68 3.17 -7.71
C THR A 312 25.78 3.42 -9.21
N VAL A 313 25.32 2.45 -10.03
CA VAL A 313 25.24 2.60 -11.48
C VAL A 313 24.22 3.70 -11.82
N ILE A 314 23.05 3.67 -11.17
CA ILE A 314 22.03 4.69 -11.33
C ILE A 314 22.57 6.07 -10.99
N GLU A 315 23.20 6.23 -9.83
CA GLU A 315 23.84 7.49 -9.41
C GLU A 315 24.84 7.99 -10.45
N THR A 316 25.71 7.09 -10.93
CA THR A 316 26.74 7.43 -11.93
C THR A 316 26.11 7.93 -13.23
N ILE A 317 25.07 7.24 -13.72
CA ILE A 317 24.35 7.67 -14.93
C ILE A 317 23.67 9.01 -14.69
N MET A 318 22.96 9.18 -13.57
CA MET A 318 22.28 10.43 -13.21
C MET A 318 23.25 11.62 -13.20
N ASN A 319 24.43 11.45 -12.59
CA ASN A 319 25.47 12.48 -12.52
C ASN A 319 26.17 12.75 -13.87
N SER A 320 26.17 11.77 -14.78
CA SER A 320 26.74 11.91 -16.13
C SER A 320 25.78 12.58 -17.11
N THR A 321 24.47 12.45 -16.89
CA THR A 321 23.44 13.12 -17.70
C THR A 321 23.35 14.57 -17.26
N ILE A 322 23.73 15.50 -18.13
CA ILE A 322 23.73 16.97 -17.89
C ILE A 322 22.29 17.54 -17.86
N ASP A 323 21.33 16.80 -17.30
CA ASP A 323 19.94 17.22 -17.19
C ASP A 323 19.63 17.51 -15.73
N GLU A 324 19.45 18.79 -15.41
CA GLU A 324 18.91 19.25 -14.11
C GLU A 324 17.51 18.66 -13.82
N HIS A 325 16.84 18.09 -14.84
CA HIS A 325 15.48 17.56 -14.84
C HIS A 325 15.40 16.20 -15.56
N GLY A 326 15.92 15.17 -14.92
CA GLY A 326 16.12 13.86 -15.52
C GLY A 326 14.97 12.87 -15.33
N GLN A 327 15.01 11.84 -16.16
CA GLN A 327 14.24 10.61 -15.99
C GLN A 327 15.12 9.44 -16.42
N LEU A 328 15.22 8.42 -15.57
CA LEU A 328 15.78 7.12 -15.93
C LEU A 328 14.66 6.09 -15.98
N ALA A 329 14.58 5.34 -17.07
CA ALA A 329 13.63 4.26 -17.25
C ALA A 329 14.38 2.95 -17.39
N ILE A 330 14.13 2.02 -16.46
CA ILE A 330 14.71 0.68 -16.45
C ILE A 330 13.65 -0.27 -16.96
N GLY A 331 13.92 -1.00 -18.03
CA GLY A 331 12.95 -1.92 -18.62
C GLY A 331 13.56 -2.78 -19.73
N TRP A 332 12.81 -3.80 -20.13
CA TRP A 332 13.22 -4.72 -21.19
C TRP A 332 13.35 -3.99 -22.53
N ASN A 333 14.46 -4.22 -23.23
CA ASN A 333 14.72 -3.65 -24.55
C ASN A 333 14.93 -4.76 -25.57
N THR A 334 14.01 -4.85 -26.53
CA THR A 334 14.01 -5.89 -27.57
C THR A 334 15.16 -5.76 -28.55
N GLY A 335 15.71 -4.55 -28.75
CA GLY A 335 16.85 -4.34 -29.63
C GLY A 335 18.15 -4.94 -29.09
N PHE A 336 18.26 -5.07 -27.77
CA PHE A 336 19.43 -5.65 -27.10
C PHE A 336 19.16 -7.00 -26.42
N GLU A 337 17.89 -7.44 -26.40
CA GLU A 337 17.44 -8.65 -25.70
C GLU A 337 17.90 -8.69 -24.21
N GLN A 338 17.83 -7.54 -23.54
CA GLN A 338 18.18 -7.39 -22.11
C GLN A 338 17.44 -6.22 -21.46
N PHE A 339 17.46 -6.17 -20.13
CA PHE A 339 17.08 -4.96 -19.39
C PHE A 339 18.11 -3.85 -19.60
N THR A 340 17.62 -2.64 -19.83
CA THR A 340 18.45 -1.45 -20.06
C THR A 340 17.97 -0.28 -19.24
N ILE A 341 18.87 0.66 -18.98
CA ILE A 341 18.60 1.96 -18.35
C ILE A 341 18.58 2.99 -19.48
N ARG A 342 17.43 3.61 -19.70
CA ARG A 342 17.25 4.65 -20.71
C ARG A 342 17.12 6.02 -20.04
N ALA A 343 18.02 6.92 -20.38
CA ALA A 343 17.93 8.32 -19.99
C ALA A 343 16.94 9.10 -20.85
N ARG A 344 16.44 10.23 -20.32
CA ARG A 344 15.57 11.16 -21.04
C ARG A 344 16.19 11.67 -22.34
N SER A 345 17.50 11.87 -22.35
CA SER A 345 18.29 12.26 -23.53
C SER A 345 18.24 11.24 -24.67
N GLY A 346 17.80 10.02 -24.40
CA GLY A 346 17.78 8.90 -25.34
C GLY A 346 19.01 7.99 -25.25
N ALA A 347 20.02 8.32 -24.43
CA ALA A 347 21.13 7.43 -24.16
C ALA A 347 20.65 6.18 -23.41
N GLU A 348 21.13 5.01 -23.83
CA GLU A 348 20.79 3.71 -23.26
C GLU A 348 22.06 3.03 -22.74
N TYR A 349 21.90 2.39 -21.58
CA TYR A 349 22.96 1.72 -20.86
C TYR A 349 22.49 0.32 -20.49
N ALA A 350 23.40 -0.65 -20.43
CA ALA A 350 23.14 -1.91 -19.76
C ALA A 350 23.01 -1.68 -18.24
N LEU A 351 22.49 -2.67 -17.51
CA LEU A 351 22.32 -2.57 -16.04
C LEU A 351 23.66 -2.43 -15.29
N ASP A 352 24.78 -2.84 -15.90
CA ASP A 352 26.13 -2.64 -15.35
C ASP A 352 26.71 -1.23 -15.61
N GLY A 353 25.95 -0.35 -16.28
CA GLY A 353 26.34 1.01 -16.62
C GLY A 353 27.09 1.14 -17.96
N THR A 354 27.32 0.05 -18.67
CA THR A 354 27.95 0.10 -20.00
C THR A 354 27.05 0.81 -20.99
N ARG A 355 27.53 1.89 -21.61
CA ARG A 355 26.78 2.64 -22.62
C ARG A 355 26.60 1.81 -23.90
N LEU A 356 25.36 1.72 -24.37
CA LEU A 356 24.95 0.93 -25.54
C LEU A 356 24.73 1.82 -26.78
N ASN A 357 24.27 3.07 -26.61
CA ASN A 357 24.10 4.06 -27.69
C ASN A 357 24.31 5.53 -27.26
#